data_AF-A0AAX3TKV7-F1
#
_entry.id   AF-A0AAX3TKV7-F1
#
_cell.length_a   1.000
_cell.length_b   1.000
_cell.length_c   1.000
_cell.angle_alpha   90.00
_cell.angle_beta   90.00
_cell.angle_gamma   90.00
#
_symmetry.space_group_name_H-M   'P 1'
#
loop_
_entity.id
_entity.type
_entity.pdbx_description
1 polymer ?
#
loop_
_entity_poly.entity_id
_entity_poly.type
_entity_poly.pdbx_seq_one_letter_code
_entity_poly.pdbx_strand_id
1 'polypeptide(L)'
;MKPTKLQWEDVIQFEEVKGYGQHIWKDEDKYYLVLEEGTVASWLVVYELPNELFSLLESGERTLHEVSWKVQNDRWPPTEKEKKASEKRFIEQSPTSLIDLPEARELFTQEELERLIPLAEQMWIDWRGKLPDDYVSPLK
;
A
#
# COMPACT_ATOMS: atom_id res chain seq x y z
N MET A 1 -6.55 1.80 -14.89
CA MET A 1 -6.94 2.60 -16.08
C MET A 1 -5.81 2.62 -17.10
N LYS A 2 -6.05 3.04 -18.35
CA LYS A 2 -4.99 3.17 -19.37
C LYS A 2 -4.46 4.61 -19.38
N PRO A 3 -3.13 4.80 -19.53
CA PRO A 3 -2.57 6.13 -19.73
C PRO A 3 -3.05 6.72 -21.06
N THR A 4 -3.06 8.04 -21.14
CA THR A 4 -3.36 8.76 -22.37
C THR A 4 -2.17 8.70 -23.33
N LYS A 5 -2.35 9.23 -24.54
CA LYS A 5 -1.23 9.42 -25.49
C LYS A 5 -0.47 10.73 -25.25
N LEU A 6 -0.98 11.60 -24.38
CA LEU A 6 -0.37 12.90 -24.08
C LEU A 6 0.96 12.70 -23.35
N GLN A 7 1.91 13.56 -23.65
CA GLN A 7 3.17 13.66 -22.94
C GLN A 7 3.14 14.83 -21.96
N TRP A 8 4.15 14.89 -21.09
CA TRP A 8 4.30 15.99 -20.14
C TRP A 8 4.35 17.36 -20.85
N GLU A 9 5.03 17.43 -22.00
CA GLU A 9 5.17 18.64 -22.80
C GLU A 9 3.83 19.16 -23.34
N ASP A 10 2.85 18.27 -23.54
CA ASP A 10 1.49 18.65 -23.93
C ASP A 10 0.72 19.19 -22.71
N VAL A 11 0.81 18.47 -21.59
CA VAL A 11 0.02 18.75 -20.38
C VAL A 11 0.45 20.01 -19.65
N ILE A 12 1.74 20.36 -19.68
CA ILE A 12 2.26 21.56 -19.01
C ILE A 12 1.69 22.87 -19.61
N GLN A 13 1.09 22.81 -20.81
CA GLN A 13 0.40 23.94 -21.42
C GLN A 13 -1.02 24.17 -20.84
N PHE A 14 -1.56 23.20 -20.12
CA PHE A 14 -2.89 23.25 -19.50
C PHE A 14 -2.89 24.05 -18.19
N GLU A 15 -4.08 24.27 -17.62
CA GLU A 15 -4.21 24.95 -16.34
C GLU A 15 -3.80 24.03 -15.19
N GLU A 16 -2.75 24.38 -14.44
CA GLU A 16 -2.37 23.64 -13.22
C GLU A 16 -3.41 23.86 -12.13
N VAL A 17 -4.00 22.76 -11.65
CA VAL A 17 -4.92 22.80 -10.50
C VAL A 17 -4.09 22.95 -9.22
N LYS A 18 -4.17 24.12 -8.60
CA LYS A 18 -3.44 24.44 -7.36
C LYS A 18 -3.90 23.56 -6.20
N GLY A 19 -2.98 23.28 -5.28
CA GLY A 19 -3.23 22.44 -4.10
C GLY A 19 -2.78 20.99 -4.23
N TYR A 20 -2.39 20.55 -5.44
CA TYR A 20 -2.01 19.17 -5.72
C TYR A 20 -0.56 19.01 -6.21
N GLY A 21 0.33 19.98 -5.92
CA GLY A 21 1.77 19.84 -6.16
C GLY A 21 2.19 19.52 -7.59
N GLN A 22 1.59 20.17 -8.60
CA GLN A 22 1.84 19.93 -10.03
C GLN A 22 1.43 18.54 -10.55
N HIS A 23 0.60 17.80 -9.81
CA HIS A 23 0.08 16.51 -10.26
C HIS A 23 -1.21 16.60 -11.08
N ILE A 24 -2.00 17.66 -10.93
CA ILE A 24 -3.32 17.78 -11.58
C ILE A 24 -3.35 18.98 -12.53
N TRP A 25 -3.80 18.71 -13.75
CA TRP A 25 -3.88 19.67 -14.85
C TRP A 25 -5.28 19.63 -15.46
N LYS A 26 -5.77 20.77 -15.93
CA LYS A 26 -7.13 20.91 -16.47
C LYS A 26 -7.10 21.51 -17.88
N ASP A 27 -7.80 20.84 -18.79
CA ASP A 27 -8.09 21.33 -20.14
C ASP A 27 -9.60 21.27 -20.35
N GLU A 28 -10.23 22.43 -20.57
CA GLU A 28 -11.69 22.57 -20.67
C GLU A 28 -12.43 21.92 -19.48
N ASP A 29 -13.19 20.85 -19.72
CA ASP A 29 -13.97 20.10 -18.72
C ASP A 29 -13.29 18.77 -18.31
N LYS A 30 -12.02 18.58 -18.69
CA LYS A 30 -11.26 17.36 -18.42
C LYS A 30 -10.09 17.63 -17.49
N TYR A 31 -9.85 16.68 -16.60
CA TYR A 31 -8.70 16.67 -15.70
C TYR A 31 -7.70 15.61 -16.13
N TYR A 32 -6.44 15.91 -15.91
CA TYR A 32 -5.32 15.02 -16.15
C TYR A 32 -4.47 14.89 -14.90
N LEU A 33 -4.10 13.65 -14.60
CA LEU A 33 -3.22 13.29 -13.50
C LEU A 33 -1.85 12.90 -14.06
N VAL A 34 -0.81 13.60 -13.63
CA VAL A 34 0.58 13.32 -13.99
C VAL A 34 1.25 12.58 -12.85
N LEU A 35 1.73 11.37 -13.14
CA LEU A 35 2.42 10.51 -12.19
C LEU A 35 3.83 10.21 -12.68
N GLU A 36 4.78 10.17 -11.76
CA GLU A 36 6.10 9.62 -12.01
C GLU A 36 6.04 8.11 -11.85
N GLU A 37 6.40 7.37 -12.91
CA GLU A 37 6.45 5.92 -12.93
C GLU A 37 7.82 5.41 -13.33
N GLY A 38 8.12 4.17 -12.95
CA GLY A 38 9.38 3.51 -13.26
C GLY A 38 10.19 3.17 -12.02
N THR A 39 10.80 1.99 -12.02
CA THR A 39 11.54 1.44 -10.87
C THR A 39 13.05 1.69 -10.96
N VAL A 40 13.60 1.75 -12.18
CA VAL A 40 15.05 1.90 -12.45
C VAL A 40 15.35 3.24 -13.09
N ALA A 41 14.49 3.70 -13.98
CA ALA A 41 14.49 5.06 -14.52
C ALA A 41 13.05 5.56 -14.43
N SER A 42 12.87 6.80 -13.98
CA SER A 42 11.55 7.40 -13.86
C SER A 42 11.17 8.19 -15.11
N TRP A 43 9.88 8.14 -15.45
CA TRP A 43 9.27 8.91 -16.52
C TRP A 43 7.89 9.40 -16.09
N LEU A 44 7.43 10.49 -16.71
CA LEU A 44 6.10 11.04 -16.43
C LEU A 44 5.05 10.34 -17.30
N VAL A 45 3.97 9.91 -16.66
CA VAL A 45 2.82 9.29 -17.31
C VAL A 45 1.59 10.15 -17.07
N VAL A 46 0.85 10.43 -18.15
CA VAL A 46 -0.37 11.23 -18.12
C VAL A 46 -1.59 10.32 -18.16
N TYR A 47 -2.43 10.43 -17.15
CA TYR A 47 -3.72 9.77 -17.08
C TYR A 47 -4.86 10.78 -17.23
N GLU A 48 -5.92 10.39 -17.93
CA GLU A 48 -7.18 11.12 -17.86
C GLU A 48 -7.79 10.83 -16.49
N LEU A 49 -8.08 11.87 -15.73
CA LEU A 49 -8.67 11.80 -14.40
C LEU A 49 -10.19 12.02 -14.53
N PRO A 50 -11.02 10.99 -14.29
CA PRO A 50 -12.47 11.13 -14.34
C PRO A 50 -12.96 12.18 -13.34
N ASN A 51 -13.95 12.96 -13.74
CA ASN A 51 -14.55 13.98 -12.88
C ASN A 51 -15.01 13.42 -11.53
N GLU A 52 -15.54 12.19 -11.50
CA GLU A 52 -15.92 11.52 -10.26
C GLU A 52 -14.73 11.31 -9.29
N LEU A 53 -13.55 10.93 -9.81
CA LEU A 53 -12.35 10.78 -8.99
C LEU A 53 -11.79 12.14 -8.55
N PHE A 54 -11.88 13.15 -9.41
CA PHE A 54 -11.49 14.51 -9.03
C PHE A 54 -12.40 15.08 -7.95
N SER A 55 -13.73 14.88 -8.03
CA SER A 55 -14.67 15.32 -7.00
C SER A 55 -14.39 14.70 -5.63
N LEU A 56 -13.95 13.44 -5.58
CA LEU A 56 -13.54 12.79 -4.33
C LEU A 56 -12.25 13.39 -3.73
N LEU A 57 -11.35 13.90 -4.58
CA LEU A 57 -10.16 14.63 -4.14
C LEU A 57 -10.54 16.01 -3.61
N GLU A 58 -11.39 16.72 -4.35
CA GLU A 58 -11.85 18.07 -4.00
C GLU A 58 -12.67 18.07 -2.72
N SER A 59 -13.52 17.06 -2.49
CA SER A 59 -14.29 16.90 -1.26
C SER A 59 -13.43 16.47 -0.05
N GLY A 60 -12.19 16.05 -0.28
CA GLY A 60 -11.30 15.50 0.75
C GLY A 60 -11.69 14.10 1.22
N GLU A 61 -12.65 13.44 0.55
CA GLU A 61 -13.03 12.05 0.83
C GLU A 61 -11.90 11.06 0.48
N ARG A 62 -11.07 11.42 -0.50
CA ARG A 62 -9.90 10.65 -0.91
C ARG A 62 -8.68 11.55 -1.02
N THR A 63 -7.52 10.94 -0.78
CA THR A 63 -6.23 11.59 -0.95
C THR A 63 -5.71 11.41 -2.38
N LEU A 64 -4.79 12.30 -2.78
CA LEU A 64 -4.10 12.18 -4.08
C LEU A 64 -3.45 10.79 -4.22
N HIS A 65 -2.85 10.26 -3.15
CA HIS A 65 -2.24 8.94 -3.16
C HIS A 65 -3.25 7.83 -3.48
N GLU A 66 -4.44 7.85 -2.85
CA GLU A 66 -5.49 6.85 -3.10
C GLU A 66 -6.02 6.91 -4.53
N VAL A 67 -6.19 8.11 -5.08
CA VAL A 67 -6.63 8.28 -6.47
C VAL A 67 -5.56 7.88 -7.46
N SER A 68 -4.29 8.24 -7.23
CA SER A 68 -3.18 7.76 -8.04
C SER A 68 -3.13 6.23 -8.06
N TRP A 69 -3.27 5.61 -6.89
CA TRP A 69 -3.33 4.14 -6.77
C TRP A 69 -4.53 3.56 -7.54
N LYS A 70 -5.71 4.19 -7.45
CA LYS A 70 -6.91 3.78 -8.20
C LYS A 70 -6.73 3.90 -9.71
N VAL A 71 -6.09 4.96 -10.18
CA VAL A 71 -5.81 5.17 -11.61
C VAL A 71 -4.83 4.11 -12.14
N GLN A 72 -3.76 3.83 -11.40
CA GLN A 72 -2.73 2.85 -11.78
C GLN A 72 -3.21 1.40 -11.68
N ASN A 73 -3.84 1.03 -10.56
CA ASN A 73 -4.15 -0.36 -10.22
C ASN A 73 -5.62 -0.74 -10.45
N ASP A 74 -6.46 0.21 -10.86
CA ASP A 74 -7.91 0.05 -11.05
C ASP A 74 -8.69 -0.37 -9.80
N ARG A 75 -8.07 -0.30 -8.62
CA ARG A 75 -8.63 -0.63 -7.30
C ARG A 75 -8.18 0.40 -6.28
N TRP A 76 -8.93 0.59 -5.21
CA TRP A 76 -8.46 1.44 -4.09
C TRP A 76 -7.29 0.76 -3.37
N PRO A 77 -6.38 1.52 -2.73
CA PRO A 77 -5.39 0.91 -1.87
C PRO A 77 -6.07 0.19 -0.71
N PRO A 78 -5.50 -0.92 -0.21
CA PRO A 78 -6.08 -1.64 0.91
C PRO A 78 -6.14 -0.73 2.14
N THR A 79 -7.26 -0.81 2.85
CA THR A 79 -7.42 -0.14 4.14
C THR A 79 -6.47 -0.73 5.18
N GLU A 80 -6.18 0.00 6.24
CA GLU A 80 -5.35 -0.51 7.36
C GLU A 80 -5.89 -1.81 7.95
N LYS A 81 -7.22 -1.97 7.98
CA LYS A 81 -7.87 -3.22 8.40
C LYS A 81 -7.57 -4.38 7.46
N GLU A 82 -7.63 -4.16 6.15
CA GLU A 82 -7.31 -5.18 5.14
C GLU A 82 -5.82 -5.52 5.13
N LYS A 83 -4.94 -4.53 5.32
CA LYS A 83 -3.49 -4.76 5.48
C LYS A 83 -3.22 -5.65 6.68
N LYS A 84 -3.75 -5.30 7.86
CA LYS A 84 -3.63 -6.12 9.09
C LYS A 84 -4.19 -7.53 8.91
N ALA A 85 -5.33 -7.67 8.25
CA ALA A 85 -5.92 -8.99 7.97
C ALA A 85 -5.05 -9.82 7.02
N SER A 86 -4.45 -9.19 6.00
CA SER A 86 -3.53 -9.86 5.08
C SER A 86 -2.24 -10.28 5.78
N GLU A 87 -1.67 -9.41 6.61
CA GLU A 87 -0.47 -9.68 7.41
C GLU A 87 -0.72 -10.83 8.40
N LYS A 88 -1.85 -10.79 9.11
CA LYS A 88 -2.30 -11.87 9.99
C LYS A 88 -2.35 -13.22 9.25
N ARG A 89 -2.99 -13.27 8.07
CA ARG A 89 -3.08 -14.49 7.26
C ARG A 89 -1.72 -14.99 6.77
N PHE A 90 -0.78 -14.09 6.50
CA PHE A 90 0.58 -14.45 6.10
C PHE A 90 1.33 -15.09 7.26
N ILE A 91 1.25 -14.49 8.45
CA ILE A 91 1.87 -15.02 9.67
C ILE A 91 1.22 -16.34 10.10
N GLU A 92 -0.09 -16.51 9.93
CA GLU A 92 -0.75 -17.81 10.20
C GLU A 92 -0.22 -18.95 9.31
N GLN A 93 0.20 -18.64 8.07
CA GLN A 93 0.79 -19.62 7.15
C GLN A 93 2.26 -19.88 7.46
N SER A 94 2.99 -18.88 7.97
CA SER A 94 4.39 -18.99 8.36
C SER A 94 4.62 -18.30 9.72
N PRO A 95 4.29 -18.99 10.83
CA PRO A 95 4.26 -18.37 12.16
C PRO A 95 5.66 -18.05 12.70
N THR A 96 6.73 -18.42 12.01
CA THR A 96 8.13 -18.08 12.35
C THR A 96 8.35 -16.59 12.59
N SER A 97 7.59 -15.72 11.92
CA SER A 97 7.66 -14.26 12.13
C SER A 97 7.29 -13.83 13.55
N LEU A 98 6.55 -14.65 14.31
CA LEU A 98 6.25 -14.36 15.71
C LEU A 98 7.49 -14.52 16.63
N ILE A 99 8.56 -15.16 16.14
CA ILE A 99 9.81 -15.37 16.88
C ILE A 99 10.71 -14.14 16.80
N ASP A 100 10.96 -13.63 15.60
CA ASP A 100 11.90 -12.54 15.33
C ASP A 100 11.26 -11.15 15.28
N LEU A 101 9.94 -11.04 15.11
CA LEU A 101 9.20 -9.77 15.12
C LEU A 101 8.17 -9.76 16.25
N PRO A 102 8.53 -9.25 17.46
CA PRO A 102 7.60 -9.14 18.58
C PRO A 102 6.36 -8.30 18.27
N GLU A 103 6.48 -7.27 17.43
CA GLU A 103 5.40 -6.36 17.04
C GLU A 103 4.27 -7.09 16.30
N ALA A 104 4.62 -8.14 15.55
CA ALA A 104 3.65 -8.95 14.81
C ALA A 104 2.66 -9.67 15.75
N ARG A 105 3.03 -9.85 17.03
CA ARG A 105 2.18 -10.48 18.05
C ARG A 105 0.97 -9.62 18.39
N GLU A 106 1.05 -8.30 18.23
CA GLU A 106 -0.07 -7.37 18.49
C GLU A 106 -1.26 -7.57 17.53
N LEU A 107 -1.05 -8.29 16.43
CA LEU A 107 -2.11 -8.61 15.45
C LEU A 107 -3.02 -9.77 15.89
N PHE A 108 -2.65 -10.47 16.96
CA PHE A 108 -3.28 -11.71 17.40
C PHE A 108 -3.88 -11.57 18.80
N THR A 109 -4.94 -12.34 19.05
CA THR A 109 -5.44 -12.51 20.42
C THR A 109 -4.54 -13.47 21.20
N GLN A 110 -4.64 -13.46 22.53
CA GLN A 110 -3.88 -14.39 23.39
C GLN A 110 -4.14 -15.86 23.00
N GLU A 111 -5.39 -16.23 22.75
CA GLU A 111 -5.80 -17.58 22.34
C GLU A 111 -5.16 -18.00 21.00
N GLU A 112 -5.03 -17.07 20.06
CA GLU A 112 -4.37 -17.32 18.78
C GLU A 112 -2.87 -17.49 18.96
N LEU A 113 -2.24 -16.68 19.80
CA LEU A 113 -0.82 -16.81 20.14
C LEU A 113 -0.52 -18.13 20.85
N GLU A 114 -1.38 -18.58 21.77
CA GLU A 114 -1.24 -19.88 22.43
C GLU A 114 -1.20 -21.04 21.44
N ARG A 115 -1.93 -20.93 20.33
CA ARG A 115 -1.90 -21.92 19.24
C ARG A 115 -0.67 -21.75 18.33
N LEU A 116 -0.30 -20.52 17.99
CA LEU A 116 0.69 -20.23 16.96
C LEU A 116 2.13 -20.24 17.48
N ILE A 117 2.38 -19.79 18.71
CA ILE A 117 3.74 -19.68 19.26
C ILE A 117 4.46 -21.04 19.34
N PRO A 118 3.84 -22.13 19.84
CA PRO A 118 4.51 -23.43 19.84
C PRO A 118 4.85 -23.93 18.43
N LEU A 119 3.98 -23.65 17.44
CA LEU A 119 4.22 -23.97 16.03
C LEU A 119 5.38 -23.14 15.46
N ALA A 120 5.40 -21.84 15.78
CA ALA A 120 6.48 -20.92 15.38
C ALA A 120 7.83 -21.36 15.94
N GLU A 121 7.89 -21.68 17.24
CA GLU A 121 9.10 -22.11 17.92
C GLU A 121 9.64 -23.41 17.30
N GLN A 122 8.76 -24.39 17.08
CA GLN A 122 9.13 -25.66 16.46
C GLN A 122 9.66 -25.46 15.03
N MET A 123 8.94 -24.72 14.18
CA MET A 123 9.37 -24.43 12.81
C MET A 123 10.71 -23.70 12.77
N TRP A 124 10.93 -22.77 13.71
CA TRP A 124 12.19 -22.05 13.82
C TRP A 124 13.33 -22.99 14.20
N ILE A 125 13.14 -23.86 15.18
CA ILE A 125 14.13 -24.88 15.58
C ILE A 125 14.40 -25.85 14.44
N ASP A 126 13.37 -26.31 13.73
CA ASP A 126 13.53 -27.22 12.59
C ASP A 126 14.37 -26.59 11.48
N TRP A 127 14.25 -25.27 11.28
CA TRP A 127 14.99 -24.54 10.26
C TRP A 127 16.39 -24.08 10.70
N ARG A 128 16.53 -23.59 11.94
CA ARG A 128 17.74 -22.90 12.45
C ARG A 128 18.49 -23.68 13.53
N GLY A 129 17.95 -24.81 13.99
CA GLY A 129 18.50 -25.68 15.03
C GLY A 129 18.27 -25.21 16.47
N LYS A 130 18.10 -23.90 16.69
CA LYS A 130 17.77 -23.32 18.01
C LYS A 130 16.98 -22.01 17.86
N LEU A 131 16.27 -21.63 18.93
CA LEU A 131 15.65 -20.31 19.05
C LEU A 131 16.73 -19.20 19.17
N PRO A 132 16.41 -17.95 18.79
CA PRO A 132 17.30 -16.81 19.02
C PRO A 132 17.62 -16.64 20.51
N ASP A 133 18.84 -16.17 20.82
CA ASP A 133 19.30 -16.05 22.21
C ASP A 133 18.56 -14.93 22.98
N ASP A 134 18.02 -13.94 22.26
CA ASP A 134 17.20 -12.83 22.75
C ASP A 134 15.69 -13.11 22.70
N TYR A 135 15.28 -14.31 22.28
CA TYR A 135 13.87 -14.67 22.20
C TYR A 135 13.24 -14.83 23.58
N VAL A 136 12.15 -14.10 23.81
CA VAL A 136 11.27 -14.26 24.98
C VAL A 136 9.88 -14.66 24.52
N SER A 137 9.44 -15.83 24.98
CA SER A 137 8.11 -16.38 24.68
C SER A 137 7.02 -15.50 25.31
N PRO A 138 6.00 -15.07 24.54
CA PRO A 138 4.93 -14.19 25.03
C PRO A 138 3.87 -14.91 25.89
N LEU A 139 4.00 -16.23 26.06
CA LEU A 139 3.05 -17.05 26.85
C LEU A 139 3.46 -17.23 28.31
N LYS A 140 4.58 -16.63 28.75
CA LYS A 140 5.12 -16.73 30.11
C LYS A 140 4.81 -15.53 30.98
#